data_AF-A0A948C8Z0-F1
#
_entry.id   AF-A0A948C8Z0-F1
#
_cell.length_a   1.000
_cell.length_b   1.000
_cell.length_c   1.000
_cell.angle_alpha   90.00
_cell.angle_beta   90.00
_cell.angle_gamma   90.00
#
_symmetry.space_group_name_H-M   'P 1'
#
loop_
_entity.id
_entity.type
_entity.pdbx_description
1 polymer ?
#
loop_
_entity_poly.entity_id
_entity_poly.type
_entity_poly.pdbx_seq_one_letter_code
_entity_poly.pdbx_strand_id
1 'polypeptide(L)'
;RKQIGLEKSHANDAITMVCKSYEPVINSMDWSIKPKRTKVWENNPTKICTEKNGFKHNDLIKASHRTKGVVVGSVRSLKAKVITLRTKFNDNFAVGYNKSNLIQRFNGLIYSYSCRF
;
A
#
# COMPACT_ATOMS: atom_id res chain seq x y z
N ARG A 1 -1.80 27.92 -4.93
CA ARG A 1 -0.69 27.71 -3.95
C ARG A 1 -0.58 28.82 -2.91
N LYS A 2 -0.18 30.06 -3.28
CA LYS A 2 -0.06 31.19 -2.34
C LYS A 2 -1.36 31.51 -1.59
N GLN A 3 -2.49 31.48 -2.30
CA GLN A 3 -3.82 31.73 -1.74
C GLN A 3 -4.30 30.66 -0.74
N ILE A 4 -3.69 29.47 -0.73
CA ILE A 4 -4.06 28.37 0.18
C ILE A 4 -2.92 28.02 1.15
N GLY A 5 -1.94 28.92 1.31
CA GLY A 5 -0.86 28.79 2.30
C GLY A 5 0.16 27.66 2.07
N LEU A 6 0.19 27.01 0.89
CA LEU A 6 1.10 25.89 0.65
C LEU A 6 2.50 26.34 0.17
N GLU A 7 3.54 25.72 0.72
CA GLU A 7 4.93 25.91 0.27
C GLU A 7 5.18 25.37 -1.14
N LYS A 8 6.25 25.83 -1.81
CA LYS A 8 6.57 25.42 -3.18
C LYS A 8 7.09 23.98 -3.19
N SER A 9 6.30 23.05 -3.70
CA SER A 9 6.70 21.67 -3.94
C SER A 9 5.84 21.03 -5.03
N HIS A 10 6.37 20.03 -5.73
CA HIS A 10 5.61 19.30 -6.76
C HIS A 10 4.32 18.68 -6.22
N ALA A 11 4.34 18.18 -4.98
CA ALA A 11 3.15 17.62 -4.33
C ALA A 11 2.09 18.70 -4.07
N ASN A 12 2.51 19.86 -3.58
CA ASN A 12 1.61 20.98 -3.29
C ASN A 12 1.02 21.60 -4.56
N ASP A 13 1.80 21.63 -5.65
CA ASP A 13 1.31 22.09 -6.95
C ASP A 13 0.21 21.17 -7.47
N ALA A 14 0.39 19.84 -7.38
CA ALA A 14 -0.65 18.88 -7.75
C ALA A 14 -1.93 19.02 -6.88
N ILE A 15 -1.79 19.22 -5.57
CA ILE A 15 -2.92 19.46 -4.67
C ILE A 15 -3.69 20.72 -5.10
N THR A 16 -2.99 21.79 -5.47
CA THR A 16 -3.63 23.04 -5.89
C THR A 16 -4.40 22.93 -7.20
N MET A 17 -4.02 22.02 -8.10
CA MET A 17 -4.75 21.77 -9.35
C MET A 17 -6.10 21.09 -9.12
N VAL A 18 -6.22 20.32 -8.03
CA VAL A 18 -7.42 19.52 -7.71
C VAL A 18 -8.35 20.25 -6.73
N CYS A 19 -7.82 21.19 -5.94
CA CYS A 19 -8.60 21.99 -4.98
C CYS A 19 -9.50 23.00 -5.70
N LYS A 20 -10.80 22.74 -5.70
CA LYS A 20 -11.84 23.65 -6.24
C LYS A 20 -12.22 24.78 -5.26
N SER A 21 -11.86 24.67 -3.99
CA SER A 21 -12.05 25.67 -2.94
C SER A 21 -10.70 26.04 -2.29
N TYR A 22 -10.67 27.15 -1.54
CA TYR A 22 -9.49 27.61 -0.81
C TYR A 22 -9.12 26.75 0.41
N GLU A 23 -9.84 25.64 0.63
CA GLU A 23 -9.61 24.68 1.70
C GLU A 23 -9.13 23.36 1.10
N PRO A 24 -7.80 23.14 1.01
CA PRO A 24 -7.27 21.88 0.51
C PRO A 24 -7.55 20.76 1.51
N VAL A 25 -8.54 19.92 1.21
CA VAL A 25 -8.72 18.64 1.91
C VAL A 25 -7.67 17.67 1.39
N ILE A 26 -6.51 17.64 2.05
CA ILE A 26 -5.44 16.69 1.76
C ILE A 26 -5.87 15.31 2.28
N ASN A 27 -6.53 14.53 1.41
CA ASN A 27 -6.87 13.13 1.66
C ASN A 27 -5.78 12.16 1.18
N SER A 28 -4.57 12.64 0.91
CA SER A 28 -3.45 11.77 0.59
C SER A 28 -2.90 11.14 1.87
N MET A 29 -3.07 9.83 2.02
CA MET A 29 -2.35 9.08 3.04
C MET A 29 -0.83 9.23 2.83
N ASP A 30 -0.07 9.46 3.91
CA ASP A 30 1.40 9.50 3.89
C ASP A 30 1.95 8.11 3.55
N TRP A 31 2.11 7.83 2.27
CA TRP A 31 2.76 6.63 1.77
C TRP A 31 4.24 6.92 1.51
N SER A 32 5.13 6.17 2.14
CA SER A 32 6.52 6.07 1.69
C SER A 32 6.57 5.20 0.45
N ILE A 33 6.89 5.82 -0.69
CA ILE A 33 7.15 5.13 -1.96
C ILE A 33 8.64 4.85 -2.04
N LYS A 34 9.01 3.57 -2.10
CA LYS A 34 10.42 3.16 -2.23
C LYS A 34 10.62 2.33 -3.49
N PRO A 35 11.73 2.50 -4.22
CA PRO A 35 12.08 1.57 -5.28
C PRO A 35 12.30 0.19 -4.68
N LYS A 36 11.74 -0.84 -5.35
CA LYS A 36 11.94 -2.24 -5.00
C LYS A 36 13.38 -2.60 -5.35
N ARG A 37 14.30 -2.41 -4.40
CA ARG A 37 15.67 -2.91 -4.55
C ARG A 37 15.61 -4.44 -4.54
N THR A 38 15.78 -5.03 -5.71
CA THR A 38 15.90 -6.47 -5.88
C THR A 38 17.28 -6.89 -5.39
N LYS A 39 17.50 -6.89 -4.07
CA LYS A 39 18.58 -7.74 -3.55
C LYS A 39 18.08 -9.17 -3.77
N VAL A 40 18.49 -9.77 -4.88
CA VAL A 40 18.25 -11.18 -5.18
C VAL A 40 19.02 -11.93 -4.11
N TRP A 41 18.30 -12.28 -3.04
CA TRP A 41 18.86 -13.09 -1.99
C TRP A 41 18.59 -14.52 -2.43
N GLU A 42 19.52 -15.07 -3.23
CA GLU A 42 19.54 -16.48 -3.61
C GLU A 42 19.40 -17.28 -2.31
N ASN A 43 18.31 -18.04 -2.18
CA ASN A 43 17.95 -18.80 -0.98
C ASN A 43 17.41 -18.02 0.23
N ASN A 44 16.60 -16.97 0.06
CA ASN A 44 15.82 -16.45 1.20
C ASN A 44 14.74 -17.46 1.64
N PRO A 45 14.86 -18.12 2.81
CA PRO A 45 13.90 -19.13 3.28
C PRO A 45 12.52 -18.53 3.59
N THR A 46 12.40 -17.19 3.68
CA THR A 46 11.12 -16.51 3.93
C THR A 46 10.35 -16.14 2.65
N LYS A 47 10.94 -16.31 1.46
CA LYS A 47 10.32 -15.96 0.16
C LYS A 47 10.19 -17.17 -0.77
N ILE A 48 9.80 -18.33 -0.21
CA ILE A 48 9.62 -19.58 -0.97
C ILE A 48 8.51 -19.43 -2.03
N CYS A 49 7.50 -18.60 -1.75
CA CYS A 49 6.37 -18.39 -2.65
C CYS A 49 6.40 -16.99 -3.25
N THR A 50 6.76 -16.90 -4.53
CA THR A 50 6.80 -15.64 -5.30
C THR A 50 5.39 -15.16 -5.68
N GLU A 51 4.50 -16.10 -5.97
CA GLU A 51 3.11 -15.87 -6.36
C GLU A 51 2.20 -16.99 -5.87
N LYS A 52 0.99 -16.65 -5.44
CA LYS A 52 -0.05 -17.62 -5.06
C LYS A 52 -1.44 -17.08 -5.35
N ASN A 53 -2.26 -17.90 -6.03
CA ASN A 53 -3.61 -17.53 -6.47
C ASN A 53 -3.64 -16.16 -7.18
N GLY A 54 -2.62 -15.86 -7.98
CA GLY A 54 -2.49 -14.60 -8.70
C GLY A 54 -1.95 -13.40 -7.87
N PHE A 55 -1.67 -13.57 -6.57
CA PHE A 55 -1.13 -12.52 -5.70
C PHE A 55 0.38 -12.63 -5.51
N LYS A 56 1.06 -11.48 -5.48
CA LYS A 56 2.50 -11.33 -5.26
C LYS A 56 2.78 -10.44 -4.07
N HIS A 57 4.00 -10.53 -3.54
CA HIS A 57 4.50 -9.62 -2.53
C HIS A 57 4.45 -8.16 -3.02
N ASN A 58 3.99 -7.26 -2.15
CA ASN A 58 3.73 -5.84 -2.39
C ASN A 58 2.57 -5.51 -3.34
N ASP A 59 1.78 -6.49 -3.78
CA ASP A 59 0.51 -6.19 -4.45
C ASP A 59 -0.40 -5.43 -3.49
N LEU A 60 -1.09 -4.41 -4.01
CA LEU A 60 -2.15 -3.73 -3.26
C LEU A 60 -3.45 -4.49 -3.47
N ILE A 61 -4.04 -4.94 -2.37
CA ILE A 61 -5.27 -5.73 -2.44
C ILE A 61 -6.35 -5.14 -1.53
N LYS A 62 -7.59 -5.38 -1.93
CA LYS A 62 -8.79 -5.12 -1.15
C LYS A 62 -9.33 -6.46 -0.67
N ALA A 63 -9.54 -6.61 0.64
CA ALA A 63 -10.06 -7.81 1.24
C ALA A 63 -11.32 -7.53 2.08
N SER A 64 -12.31 -8.41 1.96
CA SER A 64 -13.51 -8.38 2.79
C SER A 64 -13.31 -9.16 4.09
N HIS A 65 -13.40 -8.47 5.23
CA HIS A 65 -13.24 -9.01 6.57
C HIS A 65 -14.55 -8.91 7.36
N ARG A 66 -14.84 -9.94 8.18
CA ARG A 66 -16.12 -10.03 8.91
C ARG A 66 -16.33 -8.88 9.89
N THR A 67 -15.31 -8.52 10.67
CA THR A 67 -15.43 -7.51 11.74
C THR A 67 -14.98 -6.11 11.33
N LYS A 68 -14.11 -6.00 10.31
CA LYS A 68 -13.51 -4.72 9.89
C LYS A 68 -14.11 -4.21 8.57
N GLY A 69 -15.07 -4.94 7.99
CA GLY A 69 -15.60 -4.64 6.68
C GLY A 69 -14.51 -4.75 5.61
N VAL A 70 -14.30 -3.68 4.85
CA VAL A 70 -13.29 -3.66 3.79
C VAL A 70 -11.94 -3.24 4.34
N VAL A 71 -10.91 -4.05 4.09
CA VAL A 71 -9.52 -3.75 4.43
C VAL A 71 -8.71 -3.62 3.15
N VAL A 72 -7.94 -2.54 3.04
CA VAL A 72 -6.99 -2.33 1.95
C VAL A 72 -5.58 -2.36 2.54
N GLY A 73 -4.68 -3.09 1.89
CA GLY A 73 -3.31 -3.22 2.34
C GLY A 73 -2.41 -3.84 1.27
N SER A 74 -1.10 -3.73 1.49
CA SER A 74 -0.10 -4.34 0.62
C SER A 74 0.28 -5.73 1.12
N VAL A 75 0.50 -6.68 0.21
CA VAL A 75 0.87 -8.06 0.57
C VAL A 75 2.26 -8.10 1.20
N ARG A 76 2.33 -8.50 2.47
CA ARG A 76 3.57 -8.75 3.18
C ARG A 76 4.10 -10.15 2.94
N SER A 77 3.23 -11.15 3.02
CA SER A 77 3.60 -12.55 2.84
C SER A 77 2.42 -13.41 2.40
N LEU A 78 2.75 -14.48 1.67
CA LEU A 78 1.81 -15.46 1.15
C LEU A 78 1.93 -16.75 1.96
N LYS A 79 0.95 -17.05 2.81
CA LYS A 79 0.93 -18.27 3.63
C LYS A 79 0.11 -19.38 2.96
N ALA A 80 0.10 -20.56 3.57
CA ALA A 80 -0.61 -21.73 3.06
C ALA A 80 -2.11 -21.48 2.80
N LYS A 81 -2.81 -20.81 3.73
CA LYS A 81 -4.27 -20.60 3.66
C LYS A 81 -4.72 -19.13 3.65
N VAL A 82 -3.81 -18.21 3.95
CA VAL A 82 -4.11 -16.77 4.10
C VAL A 82 -3.04 -15.90 3.45
N ILE A 83 -3.42 -14.67 3.13
CA ILE A 83 -2.54 -13.57 2.75
C ILE A 83 -2.31 -12.72 4.00
N THR A 84 -1.08 -12.30 4.25
CA THR A 84 -0.77 -11.36 5.33
C THR A 84 -0.53 -9.98 4.72
N LEU A 85 -1.25 -8.97 5.22
CA LEU A 85 -1.22 -7.60 4.74
C LEU A 85 -0.52 -6.66 5.70
N ARG A 86 0.17 -5.68 5.11
CA ARG A 86 0.50 -4.41 5.76
C ARG A 86 -0.65 -3.44 5.54
N THR A 87 -1.25 -3.05 6.65
CA THR A 87 -2.35 -2.09 6.72
C THR A 87 -1.92 -0.93 7.61
N LYS A 88 -2.66 0.18 7.62
CA LYS A 88 -2.34 1.34 8.47
C LYS A 88 -2.21 1.01 9.96
N PHE A 89 -2.91 -0.02 10.44
CA PHE A 89 -3.03 -0.36 11.85
C PHE A 89 -2.38 -1.69 12.24
N ASN A 90 -1.91 -2.48 11.26
CA ASN A 90 -1.33 -3.79 11.51
C ASN A 90 -0.50 -4.26 10.30
N ASP A 91 0.75 -4.63 10.57
CA ASP A 91 1.69 -5.14 9.58
C ASP A 91 1.60 -6.65 9.31
N ASN A 92 0.77 -7.36 10.07
CA ASN A 92 0.57 -8.81 10.03
C ASN A 92 -0.92 -9.19 9.89
N PHE A 93 -1.75 -8.34 9.29
CA PHE A 93 -3.18 -8.58 9.22
C PHE A 93 -3.51 -9.74 8.26
N ALA A 94 -4.11 -10.81 8.76
CA ALA A 94 -4.40 -12.00 7.97
C ALA A 94 -5.77 -11.92 7.28
N VAL A 95 -5.81 -12.20 5.97
CA VAL A 95 -7.03 -12.26 5.16
C VAL A 95 -7.06 -13.51 4.30
N GLY A 96 -8.26 -14.00 3.96
CA GLY A 96 -8.41 -15.16 3.08
C GLY A 96 -8.16 -14.82 1.61
N TYR A 97 -7.61 -15.77 0.85
CA TYR A 97 -7.41 -15.61 -0.60
C TYR A 97 -8.72 -15.34 -1.34
N ASN A 98 -9.77 -16.11 -1.05
CA ASN A 98 -11.06 -16.04 -1.77
C ASN A 98 -11.85 -14.75 -1.53
N LYS A 99 -11.46 -13.97 -0.52
CA LYS A 99 -12.11 -12.71 -0.14
C LYS A 99 -11.26 -11.50 -0.52
N SER A 100 -10.21 -11.72 -1.30
CA SER A 100 -9.22 -10.72 -1.68
C SER A 100 -9.30 -10.47 -3.19
N ASN A 101 -9.25 -9.20 -3.58
CA ASN A 101 -9.17 -8.78 -4.97
C ASN A 101 -7.93 -7.89 -5.16
N LEU A 102 -7.20 -8.13 -6.23
CA LEU A 102 -6.07 -7.30 -6.62
C LEU A 102 -6.59 -5.93 -7.06
N ILE A 103 -6.09 -4.86 -6.44
CA ILE A 103 -6.36 -3.48 -6.88
C ILE A 103 -5.28 -3.05 -7.87
N GLN A 104 -4.02 -3.21 -7.47
CA GLN A 104 -2.89 -2.73 -8.25
C GLN A 104 -1.65 -3.58 -7.99
N ARG A 105 -0.97 -3.95 -9.07
CA ARG A 105 0.38 -4.49 -9.01
C ARG A 105 1.37 -3.37 -9.30
N PHE A 106 2.24 -3.10 -8.34
CA PHE A 106 3.26 -2.08 -8.48
C PHE A 106 4.55 -2.69 -9.03
N ASN A 107 4.82 -2.42 -10.31
CA ASN A 107 6.03 -2.89 -10.97
C ASN A 107 7.25 -2.10 -10.48
N GLY A 108 8.08 -2.72 -9.64
CA GLY A 108 9.33 -2.11 -9.17
C GLY A 108 9.17 -1.06 -8.06
N LEU A 109 7.97 -0.82 -7.54
CA LEU A 109 7.70 0.12 -6.46
C LEU A 109 7.06 -0.58 -5.25
N ILE A 110 7.35 -0.08 -4.05
CA ILE A 110 6.76 -0.53 -2.80
C ILE A 110 6.08 0.65 -2.11
N TYR A 111 4.80 0.46 -1.77
CA TYR A 111 4.01 1.41 -1.01
C TYR A 111 3.91 0.91 0.43
N SER A 112 4.44 1.69 1.36
CA SER A 112 4.34 1.43 2.81
C SER A 112 3.80 2.66 3.52
N TYR A 113 2.98 2.45 4.54
CA TYR A 113 2.55 3.53 5.42
C TYR A 113 3.79 4.12 6.12
N SER A 114 3.95 5.44 6.07
CA SER A 114 4.96 6.13 6.87
C SER A 114 4.51 6.11 8.33
N CYS A 115 5.19 5.31 9.17
CA CYS A 115 5.12 5.50 10.61
C CYS A 115 5.96 6.75 10.91
N ARG A 116 5.32 7.85 11.34
CA ARG A 116 6.05 8.92 12.03
C ARG A 116 6.43 8.35 13.40
N PHE A 117 7.72 8.15 13.63
CA PHE A 117 8.27 7.90 14.95
C PHE A 117 8.15 9.16 15.81
#